data_AF-A0A0S4XQN3-F1
#
_entry.id   AF-A0A0S4XQN3-F1
#
_cell.length_a   1.000
_cell.length_b   1.000
_cell.length_c   1.000
_cell.angle_alpha   90.00
_cell.angle_beta   90.00
_cell.angle_gamma   90.00
#
_symmetry.space_group_name_H-M   'P 1'
#
loop_
_entity.id
_entity.type
_entity.pdbx_description
1 polymer ?
#
loop_
_entity_poly.entity_id
_entity_poly.type
_entity_poly.pdbx_seq_one_letter_code
_entity_poly.pdbx_strand_id
1 'polypeptide(L)'
;MAFLELAMIRNVLLKNKCNDATYESVRYVQKNLAKKNENIYKFMLEIITLAVKDIERDKFKLASFDINLIHNFPSKTEEIKNWENEEAAAGIFFKFSLPEYLYRLLEVQEYKKAKKVLALVDQYLYEPCSTVMHTNYIPFEVVS
;
A
#
# COMPACT_ATOMS: atom_id res chain seq x y z
N MET A 1 6.75 0.22 -16.52
CA MET A 1 7.15 1.62 -16.29
C MET A 1 6.24 2.35 -15.27
N ALA A 2 5.59 1.64 -14.32
CA ALA A 2 4.62 2.25 -13.39
C ALA A 2 5.21 2.66 -12.01
N PHE A 3 6.40 2.13 -11.64
CA PHE A 3 6.96 2.29 -10.29
C PHE A 3 7.79 3.56 -10.12
N LEU A 4 8.49 3.99 -11.18
CA LEU A 4 9.12 5.31 -11.21
C LEU A 4 8.06 6.42 -11.04
N GLU A 5 6.87 6.22 -11.63
CA GLU A 5 5.76 7.16 -11.56
C GLU A 5 5.22 7.30 -10.13
N LEU A 6 5.02 6.21 -9.40
CA LEU A 6 4.53 6.25 -8.00
C LEU A 6 5.50 6.98 -7.06
N ALA A 7 6.81 6.73 -7.19
CA ALA A 7 7.81 7.43 -6.36
C ALA A 7 7.85 8.94 -6.65
N MET A 8 7.69 9.34 -7.92
CA MET A 8 7.61 10.74 -8.32
C MET A 8 6.31 11.40 -7.81
N ILE A 9 5.17 10.75 -8.01
CA ILE A 9 3.85 11.18 -7.50
C ILE A 9 3.93 11.43 -5.99
N ARG A 10 4.46 10.47 -5.22
CA ARG A 10 4.65 10.60 -3.77
C ARG A 10 5.40 11.87 -3.42
N ASN A 11 6.54 12.12 -4.06
CA ASN A 11 7.40 13.26 -3.75
C ASN A 11 6.73 14.61 -4.07
N VAL A 12 5.88 14.66 -5.11
CA VAL A 12 5.08 15.85 -5.44
C VAL A 12 4.02 16.09 -4.36
N LEU A 13 3.27 15.04 -4.01
CA LEU A 13 2.21 15.11 -3.00
C LEU A 13 2.76 15.42 -1.58
N LEU A 14 3.92 14.89 -1.21
CA LEU A 14 4.60 15.20 0.07
C LEU A 14 4.94 16.68 0.22
N LYS A 15 5.20 17.37 -0.90
CA LYS A 15 5.43 18.82 -0.94
C LYS A 15 4.13 19.62 -0.91
N ASN A 16 3.00 18.96 -0.64
CA ASN A 16 1.66 19.52 -0.65
C ASN A 16 1.30 20.21 -1.98
N LYS A 17 1.74 19.62 -3.10
CA LYS A 17 1.45 20.10 -4.45
C LYS A 17 0.69 19.01 -5.20
N CYS A 18 -0.33 19.41 -5.95
CA CYS A 18 -0.97 18.57 -6.96
C CYS A 18 -1.40 19.48 -8.11
N ASN A 19 -0.96 19.17 -9.32
CA ASN A 19 -1.42 19.81 -10.55
C ASN A 19 -2.10 18.76 -11.45
N ASP A 20 -2.73 19.21 -12.53
CA ASP A 20 -3.46 18.33 -13.46
C ASP A 20 -2.60 17.17 -13.95
N ALA A 21 -1.32 17.42 -14.26
CA ALA A 21 -0.38 16.39 -14.68
C ALA A 21 -0.16 15.30 -13.61
N THR A 22 -0.04 15.71 -12.34
CA THR A 22 0.09 14.77 -11.21
C THR A 22 -1.19 13.96 -11.03
N TYR A 23 -2.35 14.63 -11.11
CA TYR A 23 -3.65 13.98 -10.97
C TYR A 23 -3.88 12.94 -12.08
N GLU A 24 -3.64 13.31 -13.34
CA GLU A 24 -3.75 12.40 -14.48
C GLU A 24 -2.78 11.22 -14.36
N SER A 25 -1.58 11.44 -13.83
CA SER A 25 -0.61 10.36 -13.58
C SER A 25 -1.13 9.36 -12.53
N VAL A 26 -1.71 9.84 -11.42
CA VAL A 26 -2.34 8.95 -10.41
C VAL A 26 -3.50 8.16 -11.03
N ARG A 27 -4.34 8.82 -11.83
CA ARG A 27 -5.48 8.18 -12.51
C ARG A 27 -5.03 7.17 -13.56
N TYR A 28 -3.94 7.45 -14.27
CA TYR A 28 -3.32 6.52 -15.21
C TYR A 28 -2.86 5.24 -14.51
N VAL A 29 -2.15 5.37 -13.38
CA VAL A 29 -1.72 4.20 -12.60
C VAL A 29 -2.93 3.43 -12.07
N GLN A 30 -3.96 4.10 -11.54
CA GLN A 30 -5.20 3.47 -11.10
C GLN A 30 -5.86 2.65 -12.22
N LYS A 31 -6.00 3.23 -13.43
CA LYS A 31 -6.57 2.55 -14.60
C LYS A 31 -5.74 1.33 -15.03
N ASN A 32 -4.42 1.39 -14.90
CA ASN A 32 -3.55 0.26 -15.26
C ASN A 32 -3.63 -0.88 -14.24
N LEU A 33 -3.69 -0.56 -12.94
CA LEU A 33 -3.89 -1.56 -11.88
C LEU A 33 -5.24 -2.27 -12.01
N ALA A 34 -6.30 -1.56 -12.42
CA ALA A 34 -7.63 -2.13 -12.64
C ALA A 34 -7.68 -3.22 -13.74
N LYS A 35 -6.66 -3.31 -14.60
CA LYS A 35 -6.56 -4.34 -15.65
C LYS A 35 -5.84 -5.62 -15.18
N LYS A 36 -5.39 -5.64 -13.94
CA LYS A 36 -4.62 -6.74 -13.34
C LYS A 36 -5.48 -7.52 -12.35
N ASN A 37 -5.23 -8.81 -12.19
CA ASN A 37 -6.10 -9.70 -11.41
C ASN A 37 -5.42 -10.31 -10.18
N GLU A 38 -4.10 -10.22 -10.10
CA GLU A 38 -3.32 -10.72 -8.98
C GLU A 38 -3.64 -9.92 -7.71
N ASN A 39 -3.71 -10.59 -6.56
CA ASN A 39 -4.16 -9.98 -5.31
C ASN A 39 -3.33 -8.76 -4.92
N ILE A 40 -2.03 -8.79 -5.18
CA ILE A 40 -1.13 -7.67 -4.95
C ILE A 40 -1.54 -6.41 -5.73
N TYR A 41 -1.98 -6.56 -6.98
CA TYR A 41 -2.48 -5.43 -7.77
C TYR A 41 -3.86 -4.97 -7.32
N LYS A 42 -4.72 -5.89 -6.84
CA LYS A 42 -6.01 -5.52 -6.23
C LYS A 42 -5.82 -4.71 -4.96
N PHE A 43 -4.86 -5.10 -4.12
CA PHE A 43 -4.43 -4.31 -2.96
C PHE A 43 -3.95 -2.92 -3.39
N MET A 44 -3.01 -2.84 -4.34
CA MET A 44 -2.51 -1.56 -4.84
C MET A 44 -3.62 -0.69 -5.43
N LEU A 45 -4.59 -1.28 -6.12
CA LEU A 45 -5.75 -0.58 -6.67
C LEU A 45 -6.63 0.05 -5.59
N GLU A 46 -6.88 -0.69 -4.50
CA GLU A 46 -7.64 -0.17 -3.36
C GLU A 46 -6.90 0.98 -2.67
N ILE A 47 -5.59 0.83 -2.45
CA ILE A 47 -4.76 1.88 -1.85
C ILE A 47 -4.69 3.13 -2.73
N ILE A 48 -4.45 3.00 -4.04
CA ILE A 48 -4.41 4.17 -4.93
C ILE A 48 -5.79 4.83 -5.06
N THR A 49 -6.88 4.07 -4.91
CA THR A 49 -8.24 4.62 -4.87
C THR A 49 -8.48 5.45 -3.61
N LEU A 50 -7.89 5.08 -2.47
CA LEU A 50 -7.87 5.94 -1.28
C LEU A 50 -7.09 7.23 -1.55
N ALA A 51 -5.92 7.13 -2.19
CA ALA A 51 -5.11 8.29 -2.53
C ALA A 51 -5.85 9.27 -3.45
N VAL A 52 -6.54 8.78 -4.48
CA VAL A 52 -7.36 9.60 -5.38
C VAL A 52 -8.44 10.35 -4.60
N LYS A 53 -9.17 9.68 -3.71
CA LYS A 53 -10.22 10.32 -2.89
C LYS A 53 -9.66 11.42 -1.97
N ASP A 54 -8.44 11.24 -1.49
CA ASP A 54 -7.78 12.26 -0.67
C ASP A 54 -7.27 13.43 -1.53
N ILE A 55 -6.79 13.19 -2.75
CA ILE A 55 -6.43 14.25 -3.70
C ILE A 55 -7.67 15.07 -4.08
N GLU A 56 -8.81 14.42 -4.37
CA GLU A 56 -10.10 15.09 -4.65
C GLU A 56 -10.61 15.95 -3.48
N ARG A 57 -10.05 15.75 -2.28
CA ARG A 57 -10.38 16.51 -1.06
C ARG A 57 -9.25 17.43 -0.60
N ASP A 58 -8.27 17.68 -1.48
CA ASP A 58 -7.07 18.49 -1.21
C ASP A 58 -6.21 18.00 -0.03
N LYS A 59 -6.35 16.73 0.36
CA LYS A 59 -5.55 16.08 1.42
C LYS A 59 -4.28 15.44 0.84
N PHE A 60 -3.45 16.22 0.15
CA PHE A 60 -2.29 15.69 -0.60
C PHE A 60 -1.26 14.95 0.26
N LYS A 61 -0.98 15.47 1.47
CA LYS A 61 -0.07 14.78 2.40
C LYS A 61 -0.60 13.39 2.79
N LEU A 62 -1.91 13.25 2.99
CA LEU A 62 -2.53 11.98 3.33
C LEU A 62 -2.50 11.00 2.14
N ALA A 63 -2.78 11.48 0.94
CA ALA A 63 -2.63 10.71 -0.29
C ALA A 63 -1.19 10.24 -0.50
N SER A 64 -0.20 11.06 -0.13
CA SER A 64 1.22 10.69 -0.24
C SER A 64 1.60 9.50 0.64
N PHE A 65 0.93 9.31 1.79
CA PHE A 65 1.16 8.15 2.65
C PHE A 65 0.71 6.87 1.98
N ASP A 66 -0.44 6.88 1.31
CA ASP A 66 -0.95 5.74 0.55
C ASP A 66 -0.02 5.36 -0.60
N ILE A 67 0.40 6.36 -1.39
CA ILE A 67 1.34 6.12 -2.49
C ILE A 67 2.67 5.59 -1.95
N ASN A 68 3.15 6.09 -0.81
CA ASN A 68 4.36 5.57 -0.17
C ASN A 68 4.19 4.11 0.30
N LEU A 69 3.00 3.66 0.68
CA LEU A 69 2.80 2.28 1.09
C LEU A 69 3.03 1.29 -0.06
N ILE A 70 2.68 1.66 -1.30
CA ILE A 70 2.66 0.75 -2.46
C ILE A 70 3.79 0.99 -3.47
N HIS A 71 4.56 2.08 -3.36
CA HIS A 71 5.54 2.45 -4.38
C HIS A 71 6.71 1.47 -4.57
N ASN A 72 6.94 0.55 -3.63
CA ASN A 72 8.01 -0.47 -3.69
C ASN A 72 7.48 -1.87 -3.97
N PHE A 73 6.20 -2.01 -4.30
CA PHE A 73 5.65 -3.32 -4.62
C PHE A 73 6.30 -3.88 -5.90
N PRO A 74 6.34 -5.20 -6.09
CA PRO A 74 6.84 -5.80 -7.32
C PRO A 74 5.93 -5.47 -8.52
N SER A 75 6.53 -5.41 -9.71
CA SER A 75 5.90 -4.87 -10.92
C SER A 75 5.75 -5.87 -12.05
N LYS A 76 6.52 -6.95 -11.97
CA LYS A 76 6.56 -8.04 -12.94
C LYS A 76 6.06 -9.31 -12.27
N THR A 77 5.46 -10.19 -13.05
CA THR A 77 4.94 -11.47 -12.54
C THR A 77 6.01 -12.31 -11.83
N GLU A 78 7.25 -12.30 -12.31
CA GLU A 78 8.38 -12.99 -11.64
C GLU A 78 8.74 -12.33 -10.30
N GLU A 79 8.79 -11.00 -10.26
CA GLU A 79 9.04 -10.24 -9.02
C GLU A 79 7.93 -10.46 -7.99
N ILE A 80 6.68 -10.62 -8.43
CA ILE A 80 5.54 -10.91 -7.56
C ILE A 80 5.67 -12.30 -6.96
N LYS A 81 5.98 -13.31 -7.78
CA LYS A 81 6.21 -14.67 -7.27
C LYS A 81 7.37 -14.70 -6.28
N ASN A 82 8.45 -13.97 -6.54
CA ASN A 82 9.55 -13.87 -5.58
C ASN A 82 9.11 -13.15 -4.30
N TRP A 83 8.34 -12.08 -4.41
CA TRP A 83 7.83 -11.37 -3.24
C TRP A 83 6.91 -12.24 -2.35
N GLU A 84 6.06 -13.07 -2.96
CA GLU A 84 5.17 -14.00 -2.27
C GLU A 84 5.93 -15.17 -1.61
N ASN A 85 7.05 -15.61 -2.20
CA ASN A 85 7.82 -16.76 -1.72
C ASN A 85 9.02 -16.38 -0.85
N GLU A 86 9.53 -15.16 -0.94
CA GLU A 86 10.71 -14.69 -0.19
C GLU A 86 10.29 -13.89 1.05
N GLU A 87 10.53 -14.48 2.23
CA GLU A 87 10.28 -13.83 3.52
C GLU A 87 10.98 -12.46 3.65
N ALA A 88 12.13 -12.27 2.98
CA ALA A 88 12.84 -11.01 3.00
C ALA A 88 12.06 -9.88 2.28
N ALA A 89 11.45 -10.19 1.14
CA ALA A 89 10.77 -9.20 0.30
C ALA A 89 9.39 -8.83 0.87
N ALA A 90 8.56 -9.81 1.23
CA ALA A 90 7.33 -9.58 1.97
C ALA A 90 7.62 -9.00 3.37
N GLY A 91 8.70 -9.47 4.01
CA GLY A 91 9.14 -9.02 5.32
C GLY A 91 9.44 -7.53 5.36
N ILE A 92 9.98 -6.93 4.30
CA ILE A 92 10.19 -5.46 4.28
C ILE A 92 8.85 -4.71 4.39
N PHE A 93 7.83 -5.17 3.69
CA PHE A 93 6.51 -4.55 3.75
C PHE A 93 5.89 -4.68 5.14
N PHE A 94 5.82 -5.90 5.68
CA PHE A 94 5.17 -6.16 6.97
C PHE A 94 5.96 -5.63 8.18
N LYS A 95 7.31 -5.63 8.13
CA LYS A 95 8.16 -5.17 9.23
C LYS A 95 8.42 -3.66 9.22
N PHE A 96 8.38 -3.01 8.05
CA PHE A 96 8.74 -1.59 7.93
C PHE A 96 7.65 -0.74 7.29
N SER A 97 7.25 -1.04 6.05
CA SER A 97 6.37 -0.14 5.28
C SER A 97 4.96 0.00 5.88
N LEU A 98 4.35 -1.12 6.28
CA LEU A 98 3.01 -1.12 6.86
C LEU A 98 3.01 -0.48 8.28
N PRO A 99 3.90 -0.85 9.21
CA PRO A 99 3.99 -0.17 10.51
C PRO A 99 4.22 1.34 10.40
N GLU A 100 5.13 1.79 9.52
CA GLU A 100 5.38 3.22 9.30
C GLU A 100 4.13 3.94 8.79
N TYR A 101 3.41 3.33 7.84
CA TYR A 101 2.16 3.87 7.32
C TYR A 101 1.10 4.02 8.42
N LEU A 102 0.89 2.98 9.23
CA LEU A 102 -0.07 3.00 10.32
C LEU A 102 0.28 4.07 11.34
N TYR A 103 1.54 4.20 11.73
CA TYR A 103 2.01 5.24 12.63
C TYR A 103 1.67 6.64 12.10
N ARG A 104 1.96 6.92 10.83
CA ARG A 104 1.63 8.20 10.19
C ARG A 104 0.13 8.51 10.19
N LEU A 105 -0.72 7.49 10.01
CA LEU A 105 -2.18 7.68 10.07
C LEU A 105 -2.66 7.97 11.50
N LEU A 106 -2.05 7.35 12.51
CA LEU A 106 -2.37 7.60 13.92
C LEU A 106 -1.99 9.03 14.32
N GLU A 107 -0.83 9.53 13.89
CA GLU A 107 -0.39 10.91 14.15
C GLU A 107 -1.39 11.96 13.63
N VAL A 108 -2.04 11.69 12.49
CA VAL A 108 -3.06 12.57 11.90
C VAL A 108 -4.50 12.14 12.21
N GLN A 109 -4.67 11.21 13.17
CA GLN A 109 -5.97 10.75 13.68
C GLN A 109 -6.90 10.11 12.63
N GLU A 110 -6.35 9.51 11.57
CA GLU A 110 -7.09 8.84 10.49
C GLU A 110 -7.34 7.34 10.81
N TYR A 111 -7.88 7.06 12.00
CA TYR A 111 -8.08 5.69 12.53
C TYR A 111 -8.96 4.80 11.64
N LYS A 112 -10.01 5.38 11.02
CA LYS A 112 -10.91 4.64 10.12
C LYS A 112 -10.18 4.15 8.89
N LYS A 113 -9.24 4.95 8.38
CA LYS A 113 -8.41 4.60 7.23
C LYS A 113 -7.41 3.51 7.60
N ALA A 114 -6.78 3.59 8.77
CA ALA A 114 -5.87 2.56 9.27
C ALA A 114 -6.57 1.20 9.36
N LYS A 115 -7.77 1.15 9.96
CA LYS A 115 -8.59 -0.08 10.03
C LYS A 115 -8.94 -0.63 8.64
N LYS A 116 -9.33 0.25 7.72
CA LYS A 116 -9.63 -0.15 6.34
C LYS A 116 -8.40 -0.78 5.66
N VAL A 117 -7.23 -0.17 5.79
CA VAL A 117 -6.00 -0.70 5.17
C VAL A 117 -5.59 -2.04 5.77
N LEU A 118 -5.71 -2.21 7.09
CA LEU A 118 -5.46 -3.52 7.73
C LEU A 118 -6.38 -4.61 7.17
N ALA A 119 -7.67 -4.32 6.99
CA ALA A 119 -8.60 -5.26 6.36
C ALA A 119 -8.22 -5.60 4.91
N LEU A 120 -7.72 -4.62 4.14
CA LEU A 120 -7.23 -4.86 2.78
C LEU A 120 -5.96 -5.72 2.77
N VAL A 121 -5.05 -5.53 3.73
CA VAL A 121 -3.87 -6.36 3.89
C VAL A 121 -4.26 -7.81 4.17
N ASP A 122 -5.19 -8.02 5.11
CA ASP A 122 -5.73 -9.34 5.45
C ASP A 122 -6.35 -10.03 4.21
N GLN A 123 -7.23 -9.31 3.51
CA GLN A 123 -7.96 -9.82 2.35
C GLN A 123 -7.06 -10.21 1.17
N TYR A 124 -6.02 -9.42 0.88
CA TYR A 124 -5.26 -9.58 -0.37
C TYR A 124 -3.84 -10.14 -0.19
N LEU A 125 -3.22 -9.91 0.96
CA LEU A 125 -1.79 -10.21 1.14
C LEU A 125 -1.53 -11.33 2.16
N TYR A 126 -2.49 -11.67 3.02
CA TYR A 126 -2.27 -12.60 4.12
C TYR A 126 -2.40 -14.08 3.72
N GLU A 127 -3.39 -14.45 2.91
CA GLU A 127 -3.53 -15.84 2.43
C GLU A 127 -2.32 -16.37 1.62
N PRO A 128 -1.67 -15.60 0.71
CA PRO A 128 -0.46 -16.08 0.03
C PRO A 128 0.80 -16.14 0.92
N CYS A 129 0.80 -15.55 2.12
CA CYS A 129 1.95 -15.54 3.05
C CYS A 129 1.77 -16.47 4.28
N SER A 130 0.62 -17.13 4.42
CA SER A 130 0.31 -18.00 5.56
C SER A 130 1.25 -19.20 5.70
N THR A 131 1.84 -19.69 4.61
CA THR A 131 2.84 -20.78 4.66
C THR A 131 4.16 -20.35 5.33
N VAL A 132 4.45 -19.05 5.42
CA VAL A 132 5.73 -18.54 5.95
C VAL A 132 5.58 -17.97 7.38
N MET A 133 4.42 -17.43 7.75
CA MET A 133 4.24 -16.77 9.06
C MET A 133 3.84 -17.69 10.22
N HIS A 134 3.62 -18.99 9.99
CA HIS A 134 3.27 -19.94 11.05
C HIS A 134 4.38 -20.24 12.07
N THR A 135 5.59 -19.69 11.92
CA THR A 135 6.70 -19.93 12.86
C THR A 135 6.88 -18.87 13.95
N ASN A 136 6.17 -17.73 13.93
CA ASN A 136 6.42 -16.64 14.90
C ASN A 136 5.19 -16.01 15.56
N TYR A 137 3.98 -16.57 15.40
CA TYR A 137 2.85 -16.14 16.22
C TYR A 137 2.87 -16.87 17.57
N ILE A 138 3.35 -16.18 18.60
CA ILE A 138 2.98 -16.49 19.98
C ILE A 138 1.52 -16.06 20.13
N PRO A 139 0.57 -16.96 20.38
CA PRO A 139 -0.79 -16.56 20.68
C PRO A 139 -0.78 -15.70 21.95
N PHE A 140 -1.41 -14.52 21.89
CA PHE A 140 -1.86 -13.82 23.08
C PHE A 140 -2.92 -14.71 23.74
N GLU A 141 -2.48 -15.62 24.61
CA GLU A 141 -3.38 -16.23 25.57
C GLU A 141 -3.91 -15.11 26.46
N VAL A 142 -5.23 -14.96 26.41
CA VAL A 142 -6.01 -14.04 27.22
C VAL A 142 -5.77 -14.43 28.68
N VAL A 143 -5.10 -13.54 29.41
CA VAL A 143 -5.00 -13.61 30.87
C VAL A 143 -6.42 -13.65 31.41
N SER A 144 -6.76 -14.78 32.05
CA SER A 144 -7.92 -14.93 32.92
C SER A 144 -7.44 -15.00 34.37
#